data_AF-A0A2P2DI10-F1
#
_entry.id   AF-A0A2P2DI10-F1
#
_cell.length_a   1.000
_cell.length_b   1.000
_cell.length_c   1.000
_cell.angle_alpha   90.00
_cell.angle_beta   90.00
_cell.angle_gamma   90.00
#
_symmetry.space_group_name_H-M   'P 1'
#
loop_
_entity.id
_entity.type
_entity.pdbx_description
1 polymer ?
#
loop_
_entity_poly.entity_id
_entity_poly.type
_entity_poly.pdbx_seq_one_letter_code
_entity_poly.pdbx_strand_id
1 'polypeptide(L)'
;MDQNEITLNQLQNEVNDWIQTIGVRYFSELTNLAILVEEVGELSRLMARKYGDQSFKSGESAEQIPSEIGDILFVLTCLANQMGISLQDVIKSTIQKNTNRDLNRHKNNPKL
;
A
#
# COMPACT_ATOMS: atom_id res chain seq x y z
N MET A 1 8.88 -11.22 -20.40
CA MET A 1 8.10 -10.50 -19.39
C MET A 1 6.66 -10.84 -19.68
N ASP A 2 5.95 -11.33 -18.67
CA ASP A 2 4.56 -11.74 -18.82
C ASP A 2 3.75 -10.53 -19.28
N GLN A 3 2.83 -10.69 -20.24
CA GLN A 3 2.07 -9.56 -20.80
C GLN A 3 1.10 -8.91 -19.79
N ASN A 4 1.05 -9.42 -18.55
CA ASN A 4 0.15 -9.00 -17.47
C ASN A 4 0.87 -8.33 -16.27
N GLU A 5 2.17 -8.03 -16.35
CA GLU A 5 2.86 -7.32 -15.27
C GLU A 5 2.56 -5.81 -15.29
N ILE A 6 2.15 -5.26 -14.14
CA ILE A 6 1.92 -3.82 -13.95
C ILE A 6 3.17 -3.20 -13.31
N THR A 7 3.76 -2.21 -13.99
CA THR A 7 4.82 -1.36 -13.41
C THR A 7 4.21 -0.27 -12.51
N LEU A 8 5.00 0.32 -11.61
CA LEU A 8 4.52 1.42 -10.76
C LEU A 8 4.00 2.62 -11.56
N ASN A 9 4.61 2.91 -12.71
CA ASN A 9 4.14 3.97 -13.58
C ASN A 9 2.79 3.62 -14.23
N GLN A 10 2.60 2.36 -14.65
CA GLN A 10 1.31 1.89 -15.16
C GLN A 10 0.25 1.93 -14.06
N LEU A 11 0.57 1.50 -12.84
CA LEU A 11 -0.32 1.60 -11.69
C LEU A 11 -0.77 3.04 -11.44
N GLN A 12 0.18 4.00 -11.40
CA GLN A 12 -0.16 5.42 -11.22
C GLN A 12 -1.08 5.93 -12.34
N ASN A 13 -0.83 5.55 -13.59
CA ASN A 13 -1.64 5.95 -14.73
C ASN A 13 -3.04 5.31 -14.69
N GLU A 14 -3.15 4.01 -14.44
CA GLU A 14 -4.42 3.29 -14.38
C GLU A 14 -5.31 3.82 -13.25
N VAL A 15 -4.74 4.09 -12.07
CA VAL A 15 -5.47 4.71 -10.95
C VAL A 15 -5.92 6.12 -11.34
N ASN A 16 -5.05 6.91 -11.98
CA ASN A 16 -5.43 8.25 -12.42
C ASN A 16 -6.59 8.20 -13.42
N ASP A 17 -6.50 7.34 -14.43
CA ASP A 17 -7.54 7.18 -15.45
C ASP A 17 -8.86 6.73 -14.82
N TRP A 18 -8.82 5.79 -13.88
CA TRP A 18 -10.00 5.36 -13.12
C TRP A 18 -10.62 6.53 -12.33
N ILE A 19 -9.81 7.34 -11.65
CA ILE A 19 -10.30 8.49 -10.88
C ILE A 19 -10.96 9.53 -11.79
N GLN A 20 -10.38 9.82 -12.95
CA GLN A 20 -10.93 10.81 -13.89
C GLN A 20 -12.21 10.32 -14.60
N THR A 21 -12.32 9.01 -14.85
CA THR A 21 -13.45 8.44 -15.62
C THR A 21 -14.59 7.94 -14.75
N ILE A 22 -14.28 7.35 -13.59
CA ILE A 22 -15.25 6.71 -12.68
C ILE A 22 -15.31 7.48 -11.36
N GLY A 23 -14.17 7.84 -10.78
CA GLY A 23 -14.07 8.52 -9.48
C GLY A 23 -14.47 10.00 -9.47
N VAL A 24 -14.81 10.59 -10.63
CA VAL A 24 -15.10 12.02 -10.86
C VAL A 24 -13.90 12.95 -10.62
N ARG A 25 -13.22 12.83 -9.47
CA ARG A 25 -12.01 13.58 -9.10
C ARG A 25 -11.34 12.94 -7.88
N TYR A 26 -10.08 13.31 -7.63
CA TYR A 26 -9.45 13.02 -6.34
C TYR A 26 -10.20 13.70 -5.19
N PHE A 27 -10.28 13.02 -4.05
CA PHE A 27 -10.62 13.66 -2.78
C PHE A 27 -9.50 14.64 -2.34
N SER A 28 -9.73 15.37 -1.24
CA SER A 28 -8.63 16.17 -0.65
C SER A 28 -7.54 15.26 -0.09
N GLU A 29 -6.32 15.75 0.04
CA GLU A 29 -5.20 15.01 0.62
C GLU A 29 -5.54 14.51 2.04
N LEU A 30 -6.26 15.33 2.82
CA LEU A 30 -6.69 14.96 4.17
C LEU A 30 -7.74 13.85 4.16
N THR A 31 -8.67 13.89 3.21
CA THR A 31 -9.67 12.83 3.04
C THR A 31 -9.00 11.53 2.60
N ASN A 32 -8.11 11.57 1.60
CA ASN A 32 -7.37 10.38 1.17
C ASN A 32 -6.46 9.83 2.28
N LEU A 33 -5.87 10.70 3.13
CA LEU A 33 -5.14 10.26 4.31
C LEU A 33 -6.04 9.56 5.33
N ALA A 34 -7.24 10.09 5.58
CA ALA A 34 -8.19 9.46 6.49
C ALA A 34 -8.60 8.05 5.99
N ILE A 35 -8.91 7.93 4.70
CA ILE A 35 -9.23 6.65 4.05
C ILE A 35 -8.02 5.71 4.15
N LEU A 36 -6.79 6.18 3.86
CA LEU A 36 -5.59 5.35 3.98
C LEU A 36 -5.44 4.75 5.39
N VAL A 37 -5.70 5.55 6.43
CA VAL A 37 -5.65 5.09 7.82
C VAL A 37 -6.78 4.11 8.14
N GLU A 38 -7.96 4.30 7.55
CA GLU A 38 -9.08 3.37 7.64
C GLU A 38 -8.70 2.00 7.07
N GLU A 39 -8.17 1.93 5.83
CA GLU A 39 -7.76 0.66 5.20
C GLU A 39 -6.62 -0.04 5.96
N VAL A 40 -5.67 0.74 6.51
CA VAL A 40 -4.64 0.17 7.42
C VAL A 40 -5.28 -0.40 8.68
N GLY A 41 -6.34 0.22 9.20
CA GLY A 41 -7.12 -0.28 10.32
C GLY A 41 -7.81 -1.60 10.00
N GLU A 42 -8.46 -1.70 8.84
CA GLU A 42 -9.07 -2.92 8.31
C GLU A 42 -8.04 -4.07 8.25
N LEU A 43 -6.89 -3.81 7.60
CA LEU A 43 -5.79 -4.78 7.51
C LEU A 43 -5.28 -5.19 8.89
N SER A 44 -5.02 -4.22 9.77
CA SER A 44 -4.55 -4.48 11.14
C SER A 44 -5.51 -5.40 11.89
N ARG A 45 -6.81 -5.17 11.73
CA ARG A 45 -7.89 -5.94 12.37
C ARG A 45 -7.86 -7.40 11.91
N LEU A 46 -7.67 -7.66 10.62
CA LEU A 46 -7.57 -9.01 10.07
C LEU A 46 -6.26 -9.71 10.47
N MET A 47 -5.13 -8.99 10.44
CA MET A 47 -3.83 -9.51 10.85
C MET A 47 -3.81 -9.94 12.32
N ALA A 48 -4.41 -9.13 13.21
CA ALA A 48 -4.52 -9.44 14.64
C ALA A 48 -5.32 -10.72 14.92
N ARG A 49 -6.25 -11.09 14.03
CA ARG A 49 -7.05 -12.33 14.15
C ARG A 49 -6.38 -13.53 13.51
N LYS A 50 -5.70 -13.34 12.39
CA LYS A 50 -5.03 -14.42 11.67
C LYS A 50 -3.72 -14.84 12.34
N TYR A 51 -2.95 -13.86 12.81
CA TYR A 51 -1.59 -14.06 13.30
C TYR A 51 -1.40 -13.64 14.76
N GLY A 52 -2.44 -13.10 15.40
CA GLY A 52 -2.47 -12.77 16.81
C GLY A 52 -3.51 -13.59 17.57
N ASP A 53 -3.85 -13.14 18.77
CA ASP A 53 -4.67 -13.89 19.73
C ASP A 53 -6.18 -13.61 19.61
N GLN A 54 -6.61 -12.79 18.64
CA GLN A 54 -8.03 -12.43 18.48
C GLN A 54 -8.78 -13.45 17.61
N SER A 55 -10.08 -13.64 17.86
CA SER A 55 -10.94 -14.48 17.01
C SER A 55 -11.61 -13.68 15.89
N PHE A 56 -11.86 -14.34 14.76
CA PHE A 56 -12.70 -13.79 13.68
C PHE A 56 -14.14 -13.60 14.15
N LYS A 57 -14.78 -12.50 13.72
CA LYS A 57 -16.23 -12.32 13.88
C LYS A 57 -16.96 -12.97 12.70
N SER A 58 -18.27 -13.13 12.84
CA SER A 58 -19.11 -13.67 11.75
C SER A 58 -18.95 -12.81 10.49
N GLY A 59 -18.67 -13.46 9.36
CA GLY A 59 -18.50 -12.80 8.06
C GLY A 59 -17.10 -12.26 7.77
N GLU A 60 -16.17 -12.31 8.73
CA GLU A 60 -14.78 -11.90 8.49
C GLU A 60 -13.90 -13.11 8.22
N SER A 61 -12.92 -12.95 7.34
CA SER A 61 -11.95 -14.01 7.09
C SER A 61 -10.57 -13.52 6.67
N ALA A 62 -9.59 -14.40 6.89
CA ALA A 62 -8.20 -14.24 6.46
C ALA A 62 -8.04 -14.04 4.94
N GLU A 63 -9.00 -14.50 4.14
CA GLU A 63 -8.99 -14.33 2.68
C GLU A 63 -9.24 -12.88 2.24
N GLN A 64 -9.68 -11.99 3.14
CA GLN A 64 -9.86 -10.56 2.84
C GLN A 64 -8.55 -9.77 2.90
N ILE A 65 -7.49 -10.28 3.54
CA ILE A 65 -6.20 -9.59 3.70
C ILE A 65 -5.62 -9.05 2.38
N PRO A 66 -5.62 -9.82 1.27
CA PRO A 66 -5.16 -9.29 -0.02
C PRO A 66 -5.97 -8.09 -0.52
N SER A 67 -7.28 -8.04 -0.25
CA SER A 67 -8.14 -6.89 -0.60
C SER A 67 -7.68 -5.65 0.14
N GLU A 68 -7.53 -5.73 1.47
CA GLU A 68 -7.12 -4.57 2.28
C GLU A 68 -5.74 -4.04 1.87
N ILE A 69 -4.81 -4.92 1.49
CA ILE A 69 -3.51 -4.51 0.93
C ILE A 69 -3.69 -3.76 -0.39
N GLY A 70 -4.61 -4.24 -1.24
CA GLY A 70 -4.98 -3.58 -2.49
C GLY A 70 -5.59 -2.20 -2.25
N ASP A 71 -6.50 -2.07 -1.29
CA ASP A 71 -7.15 -0.80 -0.94
C ASP A 71 -6.14 0.21 -0.39
N ILE A 72 -5.22 -0.22 0.48
CA ILE A 72 -4.08 0.60 0.93
C ILE A 72 -3.23 1.07 -0.26
N LEU A 73 -2.87 0.15 -1.17
CA LEU A 73 -2.05 0.49 -2.32
C LEU A 73 -2.75 1.48 -3.26
N PHE A 74 -4.05 1.29 -3.48
CA PHE A 74 -4.87 2.17 -4.30
C PHE A 74 -4.92 3.59 -3.73
N VAL A 75 -5.25 3.74 -2.44
CA VAL A 75 -5.38 5.05 -1.79
C VAL A 75 -4.02 5.74 -1.66
N LEU A 76 -2.94 5.00 -1.39
CA LEU A 76 -1.58 5.54 -1.41
C LEU A 76 -1.19 6.04 -2.81
N THR A 77 -1.61 5.32 -3.86
CA THR A 77 -1.40 5.75 -5.25
C THR A 77 -2.17 7.03 -5.56
N CYS A 78 -3.43 7.14 -5.11
CA CYS A 78 -4.22 8.37 -5.21
C CYS A 78 -3.50 9.57 -4.57
N LEU A 79 -2.97 9.42 -3.35
CA LEU A 79 -2.19 10.47 -2.68
C LEU A 79 -0.94 10.85 -3.48
N ALA A 80 -0.18 9.86 -3.94
CA ALA A 80 1.04 10.12 -4.71
C ALA A 80 0.73 10.89 -5.99
N ASN A 81 -0.29 10.49 -6.74
CA ASN A 81 -0.73 11.17 -7.95
C ASN A 81 -1.16 12.61 -7.66
N GLN A 82 -2.00 12.81 -6.65
CA GLN A 82 -2.51 14.13 -6.26
C GLN A 82 -1.38 15.09 -5.84
N MET A 83 -0.34 14.58 -5.17
CA MET A 83 0.80 15.36 -4.70
C MET A 83 1.91 15.52 -5.76
N GLY A 84 1.76 14.95 -6.95
CA GLY A 84 2.80 14.97 -8.00
C GLY A 84 4.04 14.15 -7.66
N ILE A 85 3.88 13.08 -6.87
CA ILE A 85 4.96 12.21 -6.41
C ILE A 85 5.06 10.97 -7.31
N SER A 86 6.25 10.72 -7.83
CA SER A 86 6.58 9.48 -8.56
C SER A 86 6.82 8.33 -7.59
N LEU A 87 5.95 7.32 -7.59
CA LEU A 87 6.13 6.11 -6.76
C LEU A 87 7.40 5.36 -7.16
N GLN A 88 7.72 5.35 -8.45
CA GLN A 88 8.91 4.71 -8.99
C GLN A 88 10.20 5.32 -8.42
N ASP A 89 10.26 6.64 -8.27
CA ASP A 89 11.44 7.33 -7.74
C ASP A 89 11.49 7.26 -6.21
N VAL A 90 10.34 7.33 -5.54
CA VAL A 90 10.24 7.16 -4.08
C VAL A 90 10.72 5.78 -3.65
N ILE A 91 10.32 4.70 -4.34
CA ILE A 91 10.75 3.36 -3.95
C ILE A 91 12.25 3.15 -4.21
N LYS A 92 12.77 3.64 -5.36
CA LYS A 92 14.20 3.57 -5.69
C LYS A 92 15.05 4.26 -4.64
N SER A 93 14.71 5.51 -4.30
CA SER A 93 15.44 6.28 -3.29
C SER A 93 15.31 5.67 -1.88
N THR A 94 14.14 5.14 -1.53
CA THR A 94 13.92 4.48 -0.24
C THR A 94 14.74 3.21 -0.09
N ILE A 95 14.79 2.36 -1.13
CA ILE A 95 15.62 1.15 -1.14
C ILE A 95 17.09 1.54 -1.00
N GLN A 96 17.60 2.46 -1.83
CA GLN A 96 18.99 2.90 -1.77
C GLN A 96 19.36 3.43 -0.37
N LYS A 97 18.51 4.27 0.21
CA LYS A 97 18.69 4.81 1.57
C LYS A 97 18.74 3.69 2.61
N ASN A 98 17.79 2.75 2.58
CA ASN A 98 17.72 1.66 3.55
C ASN A 98 18.90 0.69 3.41
N THR A 99 19.29 0.35 2.18
CA THR A 99 20.47 -0.48 1.89
C THR A 99 21.73 0.13 2.47
N ASN A 100 21.96 1.43 2.26
CA ASN A 100 23.13 2.11 2.80
C ASN A 100 23.12 2.17 4.33
N ARG A 101 21.94 2.41 4.94
CA ARG A 101 21.80 2.44 6.40
C ARG A 101 22.02 1.07 7.04
N ASP A 102 21.51 0.01 6.42
CA ASP A 102 21.38 -1.30 7.05
C ASP A 102 22.40 -2.34 6.58
N LEU A 103 23.33 -1.96 5.68
CA LEU A 103 24.32 -2.82 5.03
C LEU A 103 25.01 -3.81 5.99
N ASN A 104 25.31 -3.36 7.22
CA ASN A 104 25.98 -4.16 8.25
C ASN A 104 25.13 -4.39 9.51
N ARG A 105 23.89 -3.87 9.57
CA ARG A 105 23.09 -3.82 10.80
C ARG A 105 22.39 -5.13 11.11
N HIS A 106 21.89 -5.81 10.08
CA HIS A 106 21.06 -7.02 10.23
C HIS A 106 21.80 -8.31 9.89
N LYS A 107 22.82 -8.24 9.04
CA LYS A 107 23.57 -9.41 8.53
C LYS A 107 24.24 -10.24 9.63
N ASN A 108 24.50 -9.63 10.79
CA ASN A 108 25.12 -10.28 11.95
C ASN A 108 24.20 -10.32 13.18
N ASN A 109 22.90 -10.06 13.03
CA ASN A 109 21.97 -10.06 14.16
C ASN A 109 21.47 -11.50 14.40
N PRO A 110 21.81 -12.17 15.51
CA PRO A 110 21.40 -13.55 15.77
C PRO A 110 19.89 -13.71 16.09
N LYS A 111 19.16 -12.60 16.23
CA LYS A 111 17.70 -12.60 16.43
C LYS A 111 16.91 -12.50 15.10
N LEU A 112 17.59 -12.26 13.98
CA LEU A 112 17.04 -12.20 12.62
C LEU A 112 17.56 -13.39 11.82
#